data_AF-A0A6L6PWX2-F1
#
_entry.id   AF-A0A6L6PWX2-F1
#
_cell.length_a   1.000
_cell.length_b   1.000
_cell.length_c   1.000
_cell.angle_alpha   90.00
_cell.angle_beta   90.00
_cell.angle_gamma   90.00
#
_symmetry.space_group_name_H-M   'P 1'
#
loop_
_entity.id
_entity.type
_entity.pdbx_description
1 polymer ?
#
loop_
_entity_poly.entity_id
_entity_poly.type
_entity_poly.pdbx_seq_one_letter_code
_entity_poly.pdbx_strand_id
1 'polypeptide(L)' 'MTDKPKQASFLYSLKAVLWSFFGLRRKSDFDQDEVKLNLAYVVIAALLGVAGFIALLITIVKFAVAK' A
#
# COMPACT_ATOMS: atom_id res chain seq x y z
N MET A 1 -0.13 -37.07 9.50
CA MET A 1 -0.30 -35.78 10.20
C MET A 1 -1.35 -35.00 9.43
N THR A 2 -2.48 -34.68 10.05
CA THR A 2 -3.63 -34.03 9.42
C THR A 2 -3.35 -32.55 9.20
N ASP A 3 -2.91 -32.19 7.99
CA ASP A 3 -2.89 -30.79 7.55
C ASP A 3 -4.33 -30.35 7.27
N LYS A 4 -4.96 -29.71 8.27
CA LYS A 4 -6.18 -28.95 8.04
C LYS A 4 -5.83 -27.87 7.02
N PRO A 5 -6.51 -27.77 5.86
CA PRO A 5 -6.29 -26.66 4.96
C PRO A 5 -6.61 -25.40 5.76
N LYS A 6 -5.57 -24.63 6.11
CA LYS A 6 -5.72 -23.33 6.75
C LYS A 6 -6.49 -22.51 5.73
N GLN A 7 -7.81 -22.45 5.92
CA GLN A 7 -8.75 -21.67 5.15
C GLN A 7 -8.04 -20.35 4.89
N ALA A 8 -7.68 -20.08 3.64
CA ALA A 8 -7.13 -18.80 3.23
C ALA A 8 -8.23 -17.80 3.56
N SER A 9 -8.14 -17.24 4.77
CA SER A 9 -9.26 -16.55 5.36
C SER A 9 -9.52 -15.38 4.43
N PHE A 10 -10.74 -15.21 3.96
CA PHE A 10 -11.12 -14.14 3.05
C PHE A 10 -10.66 -12.77 3.58
N LEU A 11 -10.60 -12.65 4.91
CA LEU A 11 -10.05 -11.54 5.65
C LEU A 11 -8.53 -11.34 5.48
N TYR A 12 -7.76 -12.41 5.27
CA TYR A 12 -6.33 -12.36 4.95
C TYR A 12 -6.10 -11.84 3.53
N SER A 13 -6.94 -12.28 2.57
CA SER A 13 -6.92 -11.74 1.21
C SER A 13 -7.34 -10.27 1.19
N LEU A 14 -8.37 -9.90 1.95
CA LEU A 14 -8.80 -8.51 2.09
C LEU A 14 -7.72 -7.64 2.76
N LYS A 15 -7.10 -8.15 3.82
CA LYS A 15 -5.98 -7.49 4.53
C LYS A 15 -4.75 -7.36 3.64
N ALA A 16 -4.47 -8.34 2.79
CA ALA A 16 -3.39 -8.27 1.80
C ALA A 16 -3.70 -7.24 0.70
N VAL A 17 -4.95 -7.16 0.24
CA VAL A 17 -5.39 -6.15 -0.73
C VAL A 17 -5.28 -4.74 -0.12
N LEU A 18 -5.71 -4.55 1.12
CA LEU A 18 -5.54 -3.26 1.81
C LEU A 18 -4.06 -2.90 2.02
N TRP A 19 -3.20 -3.86 2.31
CA TRP A 19 -1.75 -3.64 2.39
C TRP A 19 -1.10 -3.30 1.04
N SER A 20 -1.71 -3.76 -0.07
CA SER A 20 -1.28 -3.42 -1.42
C SER A 20 -1.70 -2.00 -1.84
N PHE A 21 -2.77 -1.43 -1.28
CA PHE A 21 -3.16 -0.04 -1.52
C PHE A 21 -2.25 0.97 -0.82
N PHE A 22 -1.68 0.61 0.33
CA PHE A 22 -0.73 1.46 1.06
C PHE A 22 0.72 1.38 0.55
N GLY A 23 1.03 0.45 -0.37
CA GLY A 23 2.35 0.39 -1.01
C GLY A 23 3.52 0.00 -0.09
N LEU A 24 3.27 -0.45 1.14
CA LEU A 24 4.32 -0.72 2.13
C LEU A 24 4.77 -2.19 2.10
N ARG A 25 5.11 -2.72 0.93
CA ARG A 25 5.73 -4.05 0.79
C ARG A 25 7.05 -3.97 0.03
N ARG A 26 8.08 -3.46 0.70
CA ARG A 26 9.47 -3.83 0.36
C ARG A 26 10.42 -3.56 1.53
N LYS A 27 10.56 -4.58 2.37
CA LYS A 27 11.71 -4.75 3.25
C LYS A 27 12.09 -6.22 3.15
N SER A 28 12.89 -6.61 2.16
CA SER A 28 13.60 -7.89 2.28
C SER A 28 14.89 -7.96 1.51
N ASP A 29 15.04 -7.28 0.38
CA ASP A 29 16.24 -7.51 -0.43
C ASP A 29 17.13 -6.25 -0.39
N PHE A 30 17.64 -6.00 0.82
CA PHE A 30 18.68 -5.00 1.13
C PHE A 30 20.07 -5.67 1.30
N ASP A 31 20.23 -6.87 0.74
CA ASP A 31 21.53 -7.52 0.54
C ASP A 31 21.75 -7.53 -0.97
N GLN A 32 22.22 -6.45 -1.61
CA GLN A 32 23.64 -6.24 -1.86
C GLN A 32 23.78 -4.87 -2.58
N ASP A 33 24.54 -3.95 -1.97
CA ASP A 33 25.32 -2.89 -2.62
C ASP A 33 24.71 -1.68 -3.38
N GLU A 34 23.39 -1.49 -3.50
CA GLU A 34 22.81 -0.33 -4.24
C GLU A 34 21.86 0.59 -3.44
N VAL A 35 21.90 0.47 -2.12
CA VAL A 35 20.88 0.98 -1.16
C VAL A 35 20.72 2.50 -1.14
N LYS A 36 21.68 3.27 -1.67
CA LYS A 36 21.67 4.74 -1.57
C LYS A 36 20.95 5.47 -2.71
N LEU A 37 20.78 4.85 -3.89
CA LEU A 37 20.21 5.52 -5.07
C LEU A 37 18.69 5.29 -5.24
N ASN A 38 18.12 4.23 -4.64
CA ASN A 38 16.71 3.85 -4.87
C ASN A 38 15.73 4.15 -3.72
N LEU A 39 16.19 4.52 -2.51
CA LEU A 39 15.28 4.79 -1.38
C LEU A 39 14.52 6.11 -1.53
N ALA A 40 15.18 7.15 -2.04
CA ALA A 40 14.56 8.46 -2.25
C ALA A 40 13.38 8.39 -3.23
N TYR A 41 13.50 7.59 -4.29
CA TYR A 41 12.44 7.41 -5.28
C TYR A 41 11.21 6.71 -4.68
N VAL A 42 11.42 5.74 -3.77
CA VAL A 42 10.34 5.08 -3.02
C VAL A 42 9.61 6.07 -2.11
N VAL A 43 10.33 6.95 -1.43
CA VAL A 43 9.75 7.99 -0.57
C VAL A 43 8.94 9.00 -1.38
N ILE A 44 9.45 9.43 -2.54
CA ILE A 44 8.73 10.35 -3.45
C ILE A 44 7.47 9.68 -3.99
N ALA A 45 7.55 8.43 -4.43
CA ALA A 45 6.40 7.68 -4.93
C ALA A 45 5.33 7.49 -3.84
N ALA A 46 5.74 7.23 -2.59
CA ALA A 46 4.82 7.13 -1.46
C ALA A 46 4.13 8.48 -1.16
N LEU A 47 4.88 9.59 -1.18
CA LEU A 47 4.32 10.93 -0.97
C LEU A 47 3.31 11.31 -2.06
N LEU A 48 3.62 11.02 -3.33
CA LEU A 48 2.70 11.27 -4.43
C LEU A 48 1.43 10.41 -4.34
N GLY A 49 1.56 9.14 -3.95
CA GLY A 49 0.40 8.26 -3.72
C GLY A 49 -0.52 8.77 -2.62
N VAL A 50 0.05 9.24 -1.50
CA VAL A 50 -0.70 9.84 -0.39
C VAL A 50 -1.36 11.15 -0.81
N ALA A 51 -0.63 12.02 -1.50
CA ALA A 51 -1.17 13.29 -1.98
C ALA A 51 -2.35 13.09 -2.94
N GLY A 52 -2.23 12.14 -3.88
CA GLY A 52 -3.30 11.78 -4.81
C GLY A 52 -4.53 11.20 -4.10
N PHE A 53 -4.33 10.34 -3.10
CA PHE A 53 -5.43 9.80 -2.30
C PHE A 53 -6.18 10.88 -1.52
N ILE A 54 -5.44 11.82 -0.91
CA ILE A 54 -6.04 12.97 -0.20
C ILE A 54 -6.82 13.86 -1.17
N ALA A 55 -6.24 14.17 -2.33
CA ALA A 55 -6.93 14.98 -3.35
C ALA A 55 -8.23 14.31 -3.82
N LEU A 56 -8.22 13.00 -4.00
CA LEU A 56 -9.40 12.22 -4.35
C LEU A 56 -10.49 12.34 -3.27
N LEU A 57 -10.13 12.16 -2.00
CA LEU A 57 -11.07 12.29 -0.89
C LEU A 57 -11.65 13.69 -0.79
N ILE A 58 -10.82 14.72 -0.91
CA ILE A 58 -11.27 16.13 -0.89
C ILE A 58 -12.23 16.38 -2.06
N THR A 59 -11.94 15.86 -3.25
CA THR A 59 -12.80 16.01 -4.42
C THR A 59 -14.17 15.39 -4.17
N ILE A 60 -14.21 14.18 -3.60
CA ILE A 60 -15.46 13.49 -3.24
C ILE A 60 -16.25 14.29 -2.20
N VAL A 61 -15.59 14.79 -1.16
CA VAL A 61 -16.23 15.61 -0.11
C VAL A 61 -16.79 16.91 -0.68
N LYS A 62 -16.00 17.60 -1.51
CA LYS A 62 -16.45 18.82 -2.18
C LYS A 62 -17.66 18.54 -3.06
N PHE A 63 -17.65 17.44 -3.81
CA PHE A 63 -18.79 17.03 -4.62
C PHE A 63 -20.04 16.72 -3.77
N ALA A 64 -19.86 16.06 -2.63
CA ALA A 64 -20.96 15.73 -1.72
C ALA A 64 -21.56 16.96 -1.01
N VAL A 65 -20.74 17.96 -0.70
CA VAL A 65 -21.15 19.19 0.00
C VAL A 65 -21.55 20.32 -0.96
N ALA A 66 -21.16 20.27 -2.23
CA ALA A 66 -21.51 21.25 -3.28
C ALA A 66 -22.97 21.15 -3.75
N LYS A 67 -23.89 20.91 -2.81
CA LYS A 67 -25.33 21.14 -2.97
C LYS A 67 -25.61 22.64 -3.01
#